data_AF-A0A382YWN1-F1
#
_entry.id   AF-A0A382YWN1-F1
#
_cell.length_a   1.000
_cell.length_b   1.000
_cell.length_c   1.000
_cell.angle_alpha   90.00
_cell.angle_beta   90.00
_cell.angle_gamma   90.00
#
_symmetry.space_group_name_H-M   'P 1'
#
loop_
_entity.id
_entity.type
_entity.pdbx_description
1 polymer ?
#
loop_
_entity_poly.entity_id
_entity_poly.type
_entity_poly.pdbx_seq_one_letter_code
_entity_poly.pdbx_strand_id
1 'polypeptide(L)'
;MYINRRQLLTLASLGTVAYGSVRAQTLSARDRLSFPPGSIIRTLREDLPPSNLLGGATLFHEHLSARFSPTSTRFRDDVDMMIEETRAAARSGIACIVDAGHPDIMRSLGALTRITKESGMPIVASGGFYVQRTYPPDIAARSVEEIANDLVHEALAQRLGAFGEIGQEAGHMTPDEQKVFKAIAQAHLRTGLPIYT
;
A
#
# COMPACT_ATOMS: atom_id res chain seq x y z
N MET A 1 30.58 -22.17 34.42
CA MET A 1 31.06 -20.78 34.32
C MET A 1 30.61 -20.25 32.96
N TYR A 2 29.61 -19.38 32.88
CA TYR A 2 29.02 -18.92 31.61
C TYR A 2 29.64 -17.59 31.19
N ILE A 3 30.24 -17.57 30.00
CA ILE A 3 30.81 -16.37 29.37
C ILE A 3 29.66 -15.55 28.78
N ASN A 4 29.61 -14.25 29.06
CA ASN A 4 28.58 -13.38 28.51
C ASN A 4 29.04 -12.61 27.26
N ARG A 5 28.07 -12.03 26.55
CA ARG A 5 28.23 -11.38 25.25
C ARG A 5 29.33 -10.30 25.18
N ARG A 6 29.67 -9.66 26.32
CA ARG A 6 30.77 -8.67 26.38
C ARG A 6 32.15 -9.32 26.35
N GLN A 7 32.31 -10.49 26.97
CA GLN A 7 33.57 -11.24 26.97
C GLN A 7 33.83 -11.92 25.61
N LEU A 8 32.76 -12.25 24.86
CA LEU A 8 32.88 -12.75 23.48
C LEU A 8 33.45 -11.68 22.52
N LEU A 9 33.15 -10.40 22.75
CA LEU A 9 33.60 -9.29 21.91
C LEU A 9 35.07 -8.92 22.14
N THR A 10 35.62 -9.19 23.32
CA THR A 10 37.04 -8.94 23.64
C THR A 10 37.98 -10.03 23.11
N LEU A 11 37.47 -11.24 22.84
CA LEU A 11 38.23 -12.33 22.23
C LEU A 11 38.33 -12.23 20.70
N ALA A 12 37.51 -11.39 20.06
CA ALA A 12 37.55 -11.16 18.62
C ALA A 12 38.60 -10.12 18.18
N SER A 13 39.28 -9.45 19.12
CA SER A 13 40.28 -8.40 18.82
C SER A 13 41.73 -8.86 18.79
N LEU A 14 42.01 -10.17 18.89
CA LEU A 14 43.36 -10.74 18.76
C LEU A 14 43.36 -11.81 17.66
N GLY A 15 43.41 -11.35 16.41
CA GLY A 15 43.47 -12.22 15.24
C GLY A 15 43.67 -11.44 13.96
N THR A 16 44.90 -10.95 13.73
CA THR A 16 45.33 -10.44 12.42
C THR A 16 45.39 -11.59 11.41
N VAL A 17 44.44 -11.65 10.48
CA VAL A 17 44.62 -12.28 9.17
C VAL A 17 44.00 -11.38 8.12
N ALA A 18 44.79 -11.06 7.11
CA ALA A 18 44.48 -10.15 6.02
C ALA A 18 43.17 -10.51 5.31
N TYR A 19 42.22 -9.58 5.31
CA TYR A 19 41.17 -9.52 4.29
C TYR A 19 41.24 -8.15 3.65
N GLY A 20 41.42 -8.17 2.31
CA GLY A 20 41.51 -6.98 1.50
C GLY A 20 40.36 -6.02 1.81
N SER A 21 40.64 -4.73 1.68
CA SER A 21 39.62 -3.70 1.72
C SER A 21 38.59 -3.98 0.63
N VAL A 22 37.53 -4.71 0.97
CA VAL A 22 36.26 -4.57 0.28
C VAL A 22 35.83 -3.17 0.63
N ARG A 23 36.19 -2.19 -0.21
CA ARG A 23 35.37 -0.99 -0.32
C ARG A 23 33.97 -1.54 -0.53
N ALA A 24 33.13 -1.43 0.50
CA ALA A 24 31.70 -1.59 0.34
C ALA A 24 31.34 -0.59 -0.76
N GLN A 25 31.17 -1.09 -1.98
CA GLN A 25 30.47 -0.35 -3.01
C GLN A 25 29.02 -0.36 -2.55
N THR A 26 28.70 0.47 -1.56
CA THR A 26 27.36 1.01 -1.38
C THR A 26 27.12 1.97 -2.53
N LEU A 27 27.12 1.46 -3.76
CA LEU A 27 26.21 1.98 -4.76
C LEU A 27 24.85 1.60 -4.21
N SER A 28 24.20 2.53 -3.51
CA SER A 28 22.85 2.29 -3.05
C SER A 28 22.02 2.04 -4.31
N ALA A 29 21.19 1.00 -4.34
CA ALA A 29 20.31 0.74 -5.48
C ALA A 29 19.46 1.98 -5.85
N ARG A 30 19.34 2.94 -4.92
CA ARG A 30 18.66 4.23 -5.06
C ARG A 30 19.32 5.17 -6.07
N ASP A 31 20.65 5.10 -6.25
CA ASP A 31 21.38 5.98 -7.19
C ASP A 31 21.15 5.59 -8.67
N ARG A 32 20.41 4.51 -8.93
CA ARG A 32 20.10 3.99 -10.27
C ARG A 32 18.62 4.04 -10.65
N LEU A 33 17.75 4.54 -9.78
CA LEU A 33 16.33 4.67 -10.10
C LEU A 33 16.10 5.94 -10.91
N SER A 34 15.78 5.77 -12.20
CA SER A 34 15.25 6.83 -13.05
C SER A 34 13.77 6.58 -13.31
N PHE A 35 13.00 7.66 -13.39
CA PHE A 35 11.58 7.61 -13.70
C PHE A 35 11.33 8.38 -14.99
N PRO A 36 10.41 7.93 -15.86
CA PRO A 36 10.00 8.70 -17.01
C PRO A 36 9.60 10.14 -16.61
N PRO A 37 9.92 11.15 -17.44
CA PRO A 37 9.48 12.52 -17.18
C PRO A 37 7.95 12.59 -17.02
N GLY A 38 7.50 13.29 -15.98
CA GLY A 38 6.06 13.43 -15.67
C GLY A 38 5.44 12.23 -14.94
N SER A 39 6.22 11.20 -14.56
CA SER A 39 5.71 10.17 -13.64
C SER A 39 5.25 10.79 -12.32
N ILE A 40 4.10 10.32 -11.83
CA ILE A 40 3.50 10.75 -10.57
C ILE A 40 3.10 9.55 -9.72
N ILE A 41 2.98 9.80 -8.42
CA ILE A 41 2.35 8.95 -7.42
C ILE A 41 1.16 9.74 -6.90
N ARG A 42 -0.04 9.27 -7.24
CA ARG A 42 -1.28 9.93 -6.82
C ARG A 42 -1.61 9.56 -5.39
N THR A 43 -1.47 10.52 -4.49
CA THR A 43 -1.93 10.41 -3.10
C THR A 43 -3.28 11.09 -2.93
N LEU A 44 -3.94 10.83 -1.80
CA LEU A 44 -5.20 11.48 -1.42
C LEU A 44 -5.09 13.01 -1.36
N ARG A 45 -3.91 13.57 -1.09
CA ARG A 45 -3.71 15.02 -0.94
C ARG A 45 -3.17 15.67 -2.20
N GLU A 46 -2.22 15.03 -2.86
CA GLU A 46 -1.48 15.62 -3.99
C GLU A 46 -0.78 14.56 -4.84
N ASP A 47 -0.43 14.93 -6.08
CA ASP A 47 0.38 14.09 -6.96
C ASP A 47 1.85 14.36 -6.63
N LEU A 48 2.58 13.33 -6.22
CA LEU A 48 3.99 13.45 -5.86
C LEU A 48 4.87 12.91 -7.00
N PRO A 49 5.98 13.56 -7.36
CA PRO A 49 6.97 12.90 -8.21
C PRO A 49 7.59 11.72 -7.44
N PRO A 50 7.90 10.58 -8.09
CA PRO A 50 8.48 9.41 -7.42
C PRO A 50 9.78 9.72 -6.65
N SER A 51 10.53 10.73 -7.09
CA SER A 51 11.72 11.24 -6.39
C SER A 51 11.45 11.64 -4.93
N ASN A 52 10.23 12.08 -4.59
CA ASN A 52 9.87 12.46 -3.23
C ASN A 52 9.87 11.28 -2.26
N LEU A 53 9.75 10.04 -2.76
CA LEU A 53 9.72 8.84 -1.92
C LEU A 53 11.09 8.16 -1.78
N LEU A 54 12.12 8.59 -2.51
CA LEU A 54 13.45 7.93 -2.52
C LEU A 54 14.15 7.91 -1.14
N GLY A 55 13.73 8.79 -0.22
CA GLY A 55 14.28 8.88 1.13
C GLY A 55 13.84 7.76 2.08
N GLY A 56 12.78 7.00 1.75
CA GLY A 56 12.20 6.00 2.65
C GLY A 56 11.55 4.82 1.94
N ALA A 57 11.04 3.87 2.72
CA ALA A 57 10.29 2.74 2.18
C ALA A 57 8.83 3.13 1.92
N THR A 58 8.19 2.45 0.97
CA THR A 58 6.74 2.49 0.81
C THR A 58 6.16 1.20 1.40
N LEU A 59 5.22 1.32 2.33
CA LEU A 59 4.40 0.19 2.74
C LEU A 59 3.31 0.01 1.69
N PHE A 60 3.48 -0.98 0.83
CA PHE A 60 2.69 -1.11 -0.41
C PHE A 60 1.34 -1.79 -0.21
N HIS A 61 1.08 -2.40 0.95
CA HIS A 61 -0.18 -3.04 1.26
C HIS A 61 -0.48 -2.90 2.75
N GLU A 62 -1.26 -1.88 3.09
CA GLU A 62 -1.75 -1.68 4.45
C GLU A 62 -3.26 -1.50 4.44
N HIS A 63 -3.88 -1.66 5.60
CA HIS A 63 -5.27 -1.29 5.81
C HIS A 63 -5.31 -0.36 7.01
N LEU A 64 -5.53 0.94 6.79
CA LEU A 64 -5.56 1.92 7.88
C LEU A 64 -6.97 2.12 8.45
N SER A 65 -8.03 1.80 7.69
CA SER A 65 -9.42 1.97 8.14
C SER A 65 -10.39 0.84 7.74
N ALA A 66 -9.93 -0.18 7.03
CA ALA A 66 -10.81 -1.25 6.54
C ALA A 66 -11.43 -2.07 7.68
N ARG A 67 -12.72 -2.40 7.51
CA ARG A 67 -13.48 -3.27 8.41
C ARG A 67 -14.02 -4.45 7.60
N PHE A 68 -13.69 -5.66 8.00
CA PHE A 68 -14.17 -6.89 7.34
C PHE A 68 -15.50 -7.40 7.91
N SER A 69 -16.05 -6.69 8.91
CA SER A 69 -17.36 -6.96 9.51
C SER A 69 -17.91 -5.69 10.18
N PRO A 70 -19.23 -5.41 10.07
CA PRO A 70 -19.83 -4.19 10.62
C PRO A 70 -19.82 -4.19 12.16
N THR A 71 -19.82 -5.37 12.78
CA THR A 71 -19.88 -5.53 14.24
C THR A 71 -18.51 -5.67 14.88
N SER A 72 -17.44 -5.92 14.11
CA SER A 72 -16.09 -6.03 14.66
C SER A 72 -15.52 -4.63 14.92
N THR A 73 -15.24 -4.32 16.19
CA THR A 73 -14.37 -3.19 16.55
C THR A 73 -12.92 -3.60 16.31
N ARG A 74 -12.16 -2.75 15.63
CA ARG A 74 -10.73 -2.94 15.37
C ARG A 74 -9.98 -1.78 15.99
N PHE A 75 -8.70 -1.99 16.31
CA PHE A 75 -7.83 -0.90 16.78
C PHE A 75 -7.83 0.28 15.79
N ARG A 76 -7.95 -0.02 14.49
CA ARG A 76 -8.03 0.96 13.39
C ARG A 76 -9.26 1.86 13.38
N ASP A 77 -10.29 1.54 14.16
CA ASP A 77 -11.46 2.40 14.34
C ASP A 77 -11.10 3.65 15.18
N ASP A 78 -10.01 3.59 15.97
CA ASP A 78 -9.42 4.73 16.66
C ASP A 78 -8.48 5.51 15.71
N VAL A 79 -9.03 6.54 15.09
CA VAL A 79 -8.30 7.37 14.11
C VAL A 79 -7.15 8.15 14.75
N ASP A 80 -7.27 8.54 16.03
CA ASP A 80 -6.21 9.28 16.73
C ASP A 80 -4.99 8.39 16.96
N MET A 81 -5.24 7.14 17.38
CA MET A 81 -4.18 6.15 17.48
C MET A 81 -3.56 5.83 16.11
N MET A 82 -4.37 5.70 15.06
CA MET A 82 -3.83 5.46 13.70
C MET A 82 -2.96 6.62 13.19
N ILE A 83 -3.25 7.87 13.57
CA ILE A 83 -2.38 9.02 13.30
C ILE A 83 -1.03 8.83 14.00
N GLU A 84 -1.01 8.42 15.26
CA GLU A 84 0.22 8.19 16.02
C GLU A 84 1.07 7.04 15.47
N GLU A 85 0.44 5.91 15.12
CA GLU A 85 1.11 4.79 14.46
C GLU A 85 1.70 5.21 13.11
N THR A 86 0.96 6.01 12.34
CA THR A 86 1.44 6.54 11.05
C THR A 86 2.64 7.49 11.24
N ARG A 87 2.63 8.33 12.29
CA ARG A 87 3.79 9.16 12.65
C ARG A 87 4.98 8.31 13.10
N ALA A 88 4.74 7.21 13.82
CA ALA A 88 5.77 6.27 14.24
C ALA A 88 6.42 5.56 13.03
N ALA A 89 5.61 5.15 12.05
CA ALA A 89 6.09 4.63 10.78
C ALA A 89 6.97 5.65 10.04
N ALA A 90 6.55 6.92 9.97
CA ALA A 90 7.35 8.00 9.37
C ALA A 90 8.72 8.15 10.05
N ARG A 91 8.76 8.17 11.39
CA ARG A 91 10.01 8.23 12.17
C ARG A 91 10.91 7.02 11.94
N SER A 92 10.35 5.90 11.50
CA SER A 92 11.08 4.65 11.20
C SER A 92 11.56 4.57 9.75
N GLY A 93 11.37 5.64 8.96
CA GLY A 93 11.84 5.73 7.58
C GLY A 93 10.82 5.30 6.52
N ILE A 94 9.53 5.21 6.87
CA ILE A 94 8.46 5.07 5.87
C ILE A 94 8.19 6.44 5.24
N ALA A 95 8.16 6.48 3.90
CA ALA A 95 7.90 7.68 3.12
C ALA A 95 6.50 7.72 2.50
N CYS A 96 5.82 6.57 2.40
CA CYS A 96 4.49 6.47 1.81
C CYS A 96 3.79 5.19 2.30
N ILE A 97 2.45 5.24 2.36
CA ILE A 97 1.62 4.07 2.63
C ILE A 97 0.56 3.95 1.52
N VAL A 98 0.33 2.72 1.05
CA VAL A 98 -0.76 2.37 0.15
C VAL A 98 -1.85 1.67 0.96
N ASP A 99 -3.04 2.26 1.02
CA ASP A 99 -4.22 1.65 1.65
C ASP A 99 -4.97 0.79 0.65
N ALA A 100 -5.04 -0.51 0.95
CA ALA A 100 -5.72 -1.54 0.15
C ALA A 100 -7.21 -1.69 0.47
N GLY A 101 -7.81 -0.70 1.11
CA GLY A 101 -9.21 -0.69 1.50
C GLY A 101 -10.15 -0.29 0.36
N HIS A 102 -11.35 -0.88 0.37
CA HIS A 102 -12.43 -0.58 -0.57
C HIS A 102 -13.75 -0.33 0.15
N PRO A 103 -14.78 0.21 -0.54
CA PRO A 103 -16.13 0.29 0.01
C PRO A 103 -16.70 -1.06 0.49
N ASP A 104 -16.43 -2.16 -0.23
CA ASP A 104 -16.98 -3.50 0.09
C ASP A 104 -16.35 -4.14 1.34
N ILE A 105 -15.17 -3.65 1.75
CA ILE A 105 -14.56 -3.90 3.07
C ILE A 105 -14.59 -2.65 3.97
N MET A 106 -15.63 -1.82 3.79
CA MET A 106 -16.00 -0.71 4.68
C MET A 106 -14.87 0.29 4.97
N ARG A 107 -13.92 0.48 4.06
CA ARG A 107 -12.86 1.49 4.21
C ARG A 107 -13.46 2.90 4.25
N SER A 108 -13.07 3.67 5.26
CA SER A 108 -13.44 5.08 5.43
C SER A 108 -12.41 6.03 4.80
N LEU A 109 -12.74 6.63 3.65
CA LEU A 109 -11.91 7.69 3.07
C LEU A 109 -11.78 8.90 3.98
N GLY A 110 -12.83 9.25 4.73
CA GLY A 110 -12.76 10.34 5.71
C GLY A 110 -11.70 10.09 6.78
N ALA A 111 -11.59 8.85 7.27
CA ALA A 111 -10.53 8.45 8.20
C ALA A 111 -9.16 8.57 7.53
N LEU A 112 -8.97 8.04 6.31
CA LEU A 112 -7.70 8.16 5.59
C LEU A 112 -7.28 9.61 5.36
N THR A 113 -8.22 10.48 4.94
CA THR A 113 -8.00 11.91 4.75
C THR A 113 -7.54 12.58 6.04
N ARG A 114 -8.15 12.23 7.18
CA ARG A 114 -7.74 12.73 8.50
C ARG A 114 -6.33 12.24 8.85
N ILE A 115 -6.05 10.95 8.67
CA ILE A 115 -4.74 10.34 8.95
C ILE A 115 -3.63 11.02 8.14
N THR A 116 -3.77 11.12 6.81
CA THR A 116 -2.74 11.76 5.96
C THR A 116 -2.56 13.25 6.28
N LYS A 117 -3.65 13.96 6.59
CA LYS A 117 -3.59 15.38 6.93
C LYS A 117 -2.85 15.63 8.23
N GLU A 118 -3.15 14.87 9.28
CA GLU A 118 -2.61 15.12 10.62
C GLU A 118 -1.24 14.45 10.86
N SER A 119 -0.96 13.30 10.23
CA SER A 119 0.35 12.65 10.32
C SER A 119 1.40 13.25 9.38
N GLY A 120 0.97 13.87 8.28
CA GLY A 120 1.84 14.30 7.18
C GLY A 120 2.31 13.18 6.25
N MET A 121 1.90 11.93 6.49
CA MET A 121 2.26 10.79 5.65
C MET A 121 1.54 10.85 4.30
N PRO A 122 2.25 10.73 3.16
CA PRO A 122 1.65 10.43 1.87
C PRO A 122 0.87 9.10 1.91
N ILE A 123 -0.44 9.15 1.63
CA ILE A 123 -1.28 7.96 1.54
C ILE A 123 -1.87 7.85 0.13
N VAL A 124 -1.59 6.73 -0.53
CA VAL A 124 -2.26 6.31 -1.75
C VAL A 124 -3.48 5.49 -1.34
N ALA A 125 -4.68 5.96 -1.65
CA ALA A 125 -5.89 5.15 -1.48
C ALA A 125 -6.18 4.38 -2.77
N SER A 126 -6.53 3.11 -2.61
CA SER A 126 -6.95 2.28 -3.73
C SER A 126 -8.46 2.25 -3.92
N GLY A 127 -8.86 1.84 -5.13
CA GLY A 127 -10.20 1.33 -5.44
C GLY A 127 -10.15 -0.13 -5.85
N GLY A 128 -11.32 -0.72 -6.04
CA GLY A 128 -11.45 -2.12 -6.42
C GLY A 128 -12.47 -2.84 -5.58
N PHE A 129 -12.35 -4.17 -5.57
CA PHE A 129 -13.18 -5.06 -4.78
C PHE A 129 -12.29 -6.16 -4.21
N TYR A 130 -12.60 -6.60 -2.99
CA TYR A 130 -11.84 -7.65 -2.33
C TYR A 130 -12.19 -9.02 -2.90
N VAL A 131 -13.12 -9.78 -2.31
CA VAL A 131 -13.49 -11.14 -2.75
C VAL A 131 -15.00 -11.26 -2.90
N GLN A 132 -15.51 -12.25 -3.64
CA GLN A 132 -16.94 -12.30 -3.99
C GLN A 132 -17.89 -12.15 -2.77
N ARG A 133 -17.56 -12.73 -1.62
CA ARG A 133 -18.39 -12.64 -0.40
C ARG A 133 -18.56 -11.23 0.16
N THR A 134 -17.69 -10.28 -0.20
CA THR A 134 -17.79 -8.87 0.23
C THR A 134 -18.48 -8.00 -0.80
N TYR A 135 -18.59 -8.44 -2.06
CA TYR A 135 -19.11 -7.63 -3.15
C TYR A 135 -20.53 -7.09 -2.87
N PRO A 136 -20.85 -5.87 -3.36
CA PRO A 136 -22.22 -5.40 -3.41
C PRO A 136 -23.14 -6.42 -4.10
N PRO A 137 -24.39 -6.57 -3.62
CA PRO A 137 -25.30 -7.64 -4.06
C PRO A 137 -25.68 -7.54 -5.55
N ASP A 138 -25.54 -6.37 -6.15
CA ASP A 138 -25.83 -6.11 -7.55
C ASP A 138 -24.70 -6.50 -8.51
N ILE A 139 -23.46 -6.75 -8.03
CA ILE A 139 -22.32 -7.11 -8.90
C ILE A 139 -22.65 -8.30 -9.80
N ALA A 140 -23.37 -9.29 -9.31
CA ALA A 140 -23.77 -10.47 -10.09
C ALA A 140 -24.55 -10.09 -11.37
N ALA A 141 -25.42 -9.07 -11.31
CA ALA A 141 -26.26 -8.62 -12.41
C ALA A 141 -25.57 -7.64 -13.37
N ARG A 142 -24.42 -7.08 -12.98
CA ARG A 142 -23.72 -6.08 -13.76
C ARG A 142 -22.78 -6.68 -14.79
N SER A 143 -22.63 -5.98 -15.91
CA SER A 143 -21.63 -6.29 -16.94
C SER A 143 -20.22 -5.81 -16.53
N VAL A 144 -19.21 -6.35 -17.21
CA VAL A 144 -17.80 -5.91 -17.04
C VAL A 144 -17.67 -4.41 -17.30
N GLU A 145 -18.30 -3.91 -18.35
CA GLU A 145 -18.21 -2.50 -18.76
C GLU A 145 -18.85 -1.56 -17.73
N GLU A 146 -20.00 -1.92 -17.17
CA GLU A 146 -20.64 -1.13 -16.11
C GLU A 146 -19.76 -1.06 -14.86
N ILE A 147 -19.15 -2.18 -14.45
CA ILE A 147 -18.24 -2.20 -13.30
C ILE A 147 -16.99 -1.37 -13.60
N ALA A 148 -16.42 -1.47 -14.81
CA ALA A 148 -15.27 -0.68 -15.21
C ALA A 148 -15.58 0.83 -15.24
N ASN A 149 -16.76 1.22 -15.72
CA ASN A 149 -17.21 2.61 -15.71
C ASN A 149 -17.26 3.17 -14.29
N ASP A 150 -17.85 2.44 -13.35
CA ASP A 150 -17.91 2.86 -11.95
C ASP A 150 -16.53 2.99 -11.31
N LEU A 151 -15.64 2.02 -11.55
CA LEU A 151 -14.27 2.06 -11.05
C LEU A 151 -13.51 3.29 -11.55
N VAL A 152 -13.67 3.65 -12.84
CA VAL A 152 -13.07 4.87 -13.41
C VAL A 152 -13.67 6.13 -12.79
N HIS A 153 -15.00 6.20 -12.67
CA HIS A 153 -15.67 7.33 -12.05
C HIS A 153 -15.27 7.52 -10.59
N GLU A 154 -15.24 6.45 -9.80
CA GLU A 154 -14.81 6.47 -8.41
C GLU A 154 -13.35 6.91 -8.28
N ALA A 155 -12.45 6.34 -9.10
CA ALA A 155 -11.04 6.68 -9.08
C ALA A 155 -10.77 8.17 -9.34
N LEU A 156 -11.48 8.76 -10.29
CA LEU A 156 -11.38 10.19 -10.59
C LEU A 156 -11.99 11.06 -9.49
N ALA A 157 -13.20 10.71 -9.03
CA ALA A 157 -13.94 11.49 -8.04
C ALA A 157 -13.27 11.50 -6.66
N GLN A 158 -12.68 10.37 -6.26
CA GLN A 158 -12.03 10.19 -4.97
C GLN A 158 -10.50 10.31 -5.05
N ARG A 159 -9.95 10.61 -6.23
CA ARG A 159 -8.52 10.81 -6.46
C ARG A 159 -7.69 9.59 -6.04
N LEU A 160 -8.20 8.39 -6.35
CA LEU A 160 -7.54 7.12 -6.07
C LEU A 160 -6.25 6.98 -6.90
N GLY A 161 -5.25 6.30 -6.33
CA GLY A 161 -3.92 6.17 -6.94
C GLY A 161 -3.54 4.75 -7.38
N ALA A 162 -4.38 3.76 -7.10
CA ALA A 162 -4.19 2.38 -7.52
C ALA A 162 -5.53 1.62 -7.56
N PHE A 163 -5.53 0.48 -8.25
CA PHE A 163 -6.54 -0.56 -8.08
C PHE A 163 -5.94 -1.72 -7.29
N GLY A 164 -6.47 -1.99 -6.10
CA GLY A 164 -6.00 -3.11 -5.27
C GLY A 164 -6.37 -2.98 -3.80
N GLU A 165 -6.29 -4.02 -2.98
CA GLU A 165 -6.07 -5.41 -3.41
C GLU A 165 -7.27 -5.93 -4.20
N ILE A 166 -7.05 -6.57 -5.35
CA ILE A 166 -8.13 -7.26 -6.06
C ILE A 166 -8.07 -8.72 -5.66
N GLY A 167 -8.98 -9.10 -4.76
CA GLY A 167 -8.94 -10.39 -4.11
C GLY A 167 -9.56 -11.50 -4.94
N GLN A 168 -9.12 -12.72 -4.63
CA GLN A 168 -9.69 -13.96 -5.12
C GLN A 168 -9.91 -14.90 -3.94
N GLU A 169 -10.98 -15.67 -3.93
CA GLU A 169 -11.11 -16.79 -3.00
C GLU A 169 -10.01 -17.85 -3.23
N ALA A 170 -9.59 -18.50 -2.14
CA ALA A 170 -8.45 -19.40 -2.15
C ALA A 170 -8.67 -20.59 -3.10
N GLY A 171 -7.83 -20.68 -4.14
CA GLY A 171 -7.73 -21.85 -5.02
C GLY A 171 -8.58 -21.83 -6.29
N HIS A 172 -9.61 -20.97 -6.39
CA HIS A 172 -10.40 -20.83 -7.62
C HIS A 172 -11.07 -19.46 -7.72
N MET A 173 -11.00 -18.85 -8.90
CA MET A 173 -11.68 -17.59 -9.20
C MET A 173 -13.11 -17.86 -9.66
N THR A 174 -14.07 -17.36 -8.89
CA THR A 174 -15.50 -17.44 -9.21
C THR A 174 -15.83 -16.67 -10.50
N PRO A 175 -16.96 -16.93 -11.17
CA PRO A 175 -17.36 -16.18 -12.35
C PRO A 175 -17.45 -14.66 -12.11
N ASP A 176 -17.89 -14.24 -10.91
CA ASP A 176 -17.96 -12.82 -10.55
C ASP A 176 -16.59 -12.22 -10.30
N GLU A 177 -15.66 -12.94 -9.65
CA GLU A 177 -14.28 -12.47 -9.52
C GLU A 177 -13.62 -12.37 -10.90
N GLN A 178 -13.81 -13.34 -11.81
CA GLN A 178 -13.31 -13.24 -13.19
C GLN A 178 -13.86 -12.02 -13.92
N LYS A 179 -15.14 -11.68 -13.68
CA LYS A 179 -15.81 -10.50 -14.22
C LYS A 179 -15.21 -9.22 -13.65
N VAL A 180 -14.98 -9.16 -12.35
CA VAL A 180 -14.34 -8.02 -11.67
C VAL A 180 -12.89 -7.84 -12.11
N PHE A 181 -12.08 -8.90 -12.22
CA PHE A 181 -10.71 -8.81 -12.72
C PHE A 181 -10.65 -8.23 -14.14
N LYS A 182 -11.58 -8.62 -15.02
CA LYS A 182 -11.72 -8.03 -16.36
C LYS A 182 -12.08 -6.54 -16.28
N ALA A 183 -12.99 -6.16 -15.38
CA ALA A 183 -13.39 -4.78 -15.20
C ALA A 183 -12.25 -3.91 -14.67
N ILE A 184 -11.45 -4.42 -13.72
CA ILE A 184 -10.23 -3.77 -13.23
C ILE A 184 -9.22 -3.57 -14.36
N ALA A 185 -9.00 -4.58 -15.20
CA ALA A 185 -8.11 -4.45 -16.35
C ALA A 185 -8.59 -3.35 -17.32
N GLN A 186 -9.88 -3.27 -17.60
CA GLN A 186 -10.45 -2.19 -18.42
C GLN A 186 -10.30 -0.82 -17.75
N ALA A 187 -10.56 -0.70 -16.45
CA ALA A 187 -10.41 0.55 -15.71
C ALA A 187 -8.94 1.01 -15.68
N HIS A 188 -8.00 0.08 -15.51
CA HIS A 188 -6.56 0.35 -15.62
C HIS A 188 -6.20 0.92 -16.98
N LEU A 189 -6.63 0.30 -18.08
CA LEU A 189 -6.34 0.79 -19.43
C LEU A 189 -6.89 2.20 -19.69
N ARG A 190 -7.98 2.56 -19.02
CA ARG A 190 -8.65 3.88 -19.15
C ARG A 190 -8.05 4.97 -18.26
N THR A 191 -7.41 4.61 -17.16
CA THR A 191 -6.96 5.56 -16.13
C THR A 191 -5.44 5.62 -15.96
N GLY A 192 -4.73 4.57 -16.37
CA GLY A 192 -3.31 4.37 -16.10
C GLY A 192 -2.98 4.03 -14.65
N LEU A 193 -3.97 3.80 -13.77
CA LEU A 193 -3.71 3.45 -12.38
C LEU A 193 -3.14 2.03 -12.26
N PRO A 194 -2.04 1.80 -11.50
CA PRO A 194 -1.46 0.47 -11.34
C PRO A 194 -2.43 -0.51 -10.66
N ILE A 195 -2.24 -1.80 -10.90
CA ILE A 195 -3.02 -2.88 -10.30
C ILE A 195 -2.14 -3.69 -9.33
N TYR A 196 -2.70 -4.11 -8.20
CA TYR A 196 -2.16 -5.18 -7.37
C TYR A 196 -3.27 -6.10 -6.85
N THR A 197 -2.92 -7.36 -6.66
CA THR A 197 -3.83 -8.49 -6.37
C THR A 197 -3.29 -9.31 -5.22
#